data_AF-A0A933IFY5-F1
#
_entry.id   AF-A0A933IFY5-F1
#
_cell.length_a   1.000
_cell.length_b   1.000
_cell.length_c   1.000
_cell.angle_alpha   90.00
_cell.angle_beta   90.00
_cell.angle_gamma   90.00
#
_symmetry.space_group_name_H-M   'P 1'
#
loop_
_entity.id
_entity.type
_entity.pdbx_description
1 polymer ?
#
loop_
_entity_poly.entity_id
_entity_poly.type
_entity_poly.pdbx_seq_one_letter_code
_entity_poly.pdbx_strand_id
1 'polypeptide(L)'
;MDVDLAPAHRGPPFRVAIIGAGPAGTVAALNLLHLARRHDRPIHVLLLDRKTFTQFGPAGCNLCAGVMSAALIHDLERLGVIIPPHVIQQKILGYELETRGGSILLPRPPGSVIYTAYRGIGPRGLHYDEERSFDAFLLRSAIHAGAEYRNSLVADVRRHEGAAGFRIVCADGDSLEVDVVIGAFGINSTLGQRLTSLGTGYRLPRAVFACQAELPLDEAFINEHYQGQIKIFNLGLPRIRFASLTPKQRHVTVSVVGRAVTRQDLMTFLEHPAVLKHFPAGWRCPDWVCSCQPKLPVTAAIHPVAEGLVVIGDADISRYLKDGIGSAFFTAAQAAQAILEGAGGREALRKTYYRLSRRHFRVDNWVGRFLFACNDLVSRCPVMVVAFLAVARWEQEHLPPGRRPLNEFLWGMFTGDAPYRTALRAVLRPGVLMGLLWETLAASFAWLRGELKTGSWKLEAGNRK
;
A
#
# COMPACT_ATOMS: atom_id res chain seq x y z
N MET A 1 2.61 9.63 -28.22
CA MET A 1 1.59 8.76 -28.83
C MET A 1 0.36 9.62 -28.97
N ASP A 2 0.01 9.97 -30.20
CA ASP A 2 -1.26 10.63 -30.49
C ASP A 2 -2.40 9.71 -30.05
N VAL A 3 -3.24 10.24 -29.17
CA VAL A 3 -4.41 9.53 -28.64
C VAL A 3 -5.58 9.90 -29.55
N ASP A 4 -6.22 8.90 -30.17
CA ASP A 4 -7.52 9.08 -30.84
C ASP A 4 -8.56 9.41 -29.77
N LEU A 5 -8.80 10.70 -29.56
CA LEU A 5 -9.83 11.18 -28.65
C LEU A 5 -11.19 11.12 -29.35
N ALA A 6 -12.24 10.80 -28.59
CA ALA A 6 -13.60 11.01 -29.06
C ALA A 6 -13.78 12.47 -29.55
N PRO A 7 -14.71 12.74 -30.48
CA PRO A 7 -15.01 14.10 -30.92
C PRO A 7 -15.28 15.03 -29.73
N ALA A 8 -14.77 16.27 -29.78
CA ALA A 8 -15.04 17.26 -28.73
C ALA A 8 -16.56 17.43 -28.57
N HIS A 9 -17.08 17.18 -27.37
CA HIS A 9 -18.50 17.33 -27.10
C HIS A 9 -18.84 18.82 -27.11
N ARG A 10 -19.65 19.26 -28.10
CA ARG A 10 -20.20 20.64 -28.18
C ARG A 10 -21.40 20.87 -27.22
N GLY A 11 -21.39 20.20 -26.08
CA GLY A 11 -22.43 20.27 -25.04
C GLY A 11 -21.92 20.91 -23.74
N PRO A 12 -22.72 20.95 -22.66
CA PRO A 12 -22.25 21.38 -21.35
C PRO A 12 -21.04 20.53 -20.88
N PRO A 13 -20.19 21.07 -19.99
CA PRO A 13 -18.98 20.38 -19.54
C PRO A 13 -19.31 19.02 -18.94
N PHE A 14 -18.56 18.00 -19.35
CA PHE A 14 -18.73 16.62 -18.94
C PHE A 14 -18.47 16.44 -17.44
N ARG A 15 -19.45 15.93 -16.68
CA ARG A 15 -19.43 15.90 -15.21
C ARG A 15 -18.96 14.56 -14.68
N VAL A 16 -17.78 14.55 -14.08
CA VAL A 16 -17.18 13.38 -13.45
C VAL A 16 -17.22 13.55 -11.93
N ALA A 17 -17.90 12.64 -11.24
CA ALA A 17 -17.78 12.53 -9.79
C ALA A 17 -16.80 11.43 -9.39
N ILE A 18 -15.94 11.76 -8.44
CA ILE A 18 -14.94 10.87 -7.87
C ILE A 18 -15.30 10.68 -6.39
N ILE A 19 -15.72 9.47 -6.04
CA ILE A 19 -16.16 9.13 -4.70
C ILE A 19 -14.99 8.55 -3.93
N GLY A 20 -14.43 9.35 -3.02
CA GLY A 20 -13.20 9.09 -2.27
C GLY A 20 -12.09 10.05 -2.69
N ALA A 21 -11.58 10.81 -1.73
CA ALA A 21 -10.52 11.82 -1.89
C ALA A 21 -9.16 11.34 -1.33
N GLY A 22 -8.99 10.03 -1.13
CA GLY A 22 -7.66 9.45 -0.91
C GLY A 22 -6.76 9.55 -2.15
N PRO A 23 -5.58 8.90 -2.16
CA PRO A 23 -4.64 8.99 -3.27
C PRO A 23 -5.22 8.60 -4.63
N ALA A 24 -6.03 7.54 -4.69
CA ALA A 24 -6.63 7.09 -5.94
C ALA A 24 -7.51 8.18 -6.56
N GLY A 25 -8.38 8.80 -5.76
CA GLY A 25 -9.32 9.81 -6.26
C GLY A 25 -8.66 11.14 -6.58
N THR A 26 -7.77 11.62 -5.71
CA THR A 26 -7.04 12.88 -5.93
C THR A 26 -6.11 12.81 -7.13
N VAL A 27 -5.39 11.70 -7.31
CA VAL A 27 -4.55 11.50 -8.49
C VAL A 27 -5.40 11.29 -9.75
N ALA A 28 -6.58 10.69 -9.65
CA ALA A 28 -7.51 10.59 -10.79
C ALA A 28 -7.98 11.99 -11.22
N ALA A 29 -8.34 12.85 -10.26
CA ALA A 29 -8.71 14.24 -10.53
C ALA A 29 -7.56 15.01 -11.20
N LEU A 30 -6.34 14.91 -10.67
CA LEU A 30 -5.16 15.55 -11.23
C LEU A 30 -4.90 15.09 -12.68
N ASN A 31 -4.95 13.78 -12.95
CA ASN A 31 -4.76 13.26 -14.30
C ASN A 31 -5.88 13.70 -15.25
N LEU A 32 -7.15 13.66 -14.82
CA LEU A 32 -8.28 14.13 -15.63
C LEU A 32 -8.10 15.59 -16.02
N LEU A 33 -7.82 16.47 -15.05
CA LEU A 33 -7.65 17.90 -15.27
C LEU A 33 -6.42 18.22 -16.12
N HIS A 34 -5.32 17.48 -15.93
CA HIS A 34 -4.11 17.61 -16.74
C HIS A 34 -4.37 17.23 -18.20
N LEU A 35 -4.98 16.07 -18.44
CA LEU A 35 -5.29 15.57 -19.79
C LEU A 35 -6.34 16.44 -20.48
N ALA A 36 -7.38 16.86 -19.76
CA ALA A 36 -8.42 17.74 -20.29
C ALA A 36 -7.86 19.08 -20.77
N ARG A 37 -6.98 19.72 -19.97
CA ARG A 37 -6.30 20.96 -20.37
C ARG A 37 -5.41 20.76 -21.60
N ARG A 38 -4.69 19.64 -21.70
CA ARG A 38 -3.85 19.34 -22.87
C ARG A 38 -4.63 19.13 -24.16
N HIS A 39 -5.90 18.76 -24.07
CA HIS A 39 -6.74 18.42 -25.20
C HIS A 39 -7.93 19.37 -25.40
N ASP A 40 -7.92 20.52 -24.71
CA ASP A 40 -8.97 21.54 -24.73
C ASP A 40 -10.40 20.96 -24.54
N ARG A 41 -10.53 20.02 -23.59
CA ARG A 41 -11.79 19.35 -23.28
C ARG A 41 -12.42 19.95 -22.02
N PRO A 42 -13.61 20.58 -22.10
CA PRO A 42 -14.29 21.09 -20.92
C PRO A 42 -14.83 19.93 -20.08
N ILE A 43 -14.27 19.75 -18.88
CA ILE A 43 -14.73 18.76 -17.91
C ILE A 43 -14.97 19.43 -16.55
N HIS A 44 -15.92 18.91 -15.81
CA HIS A 44 -16.16 19.28 -14.42
C HIS A 44 -15.84 18.09 -13.53
N VAL A 45 -14.83 18.23 -12.66
CA VAL A 45 -14.38 17.17 -11.75
C VAL A 45 -14.82 17.50 -10.34
N LEU A 46 -15.67 16.64 -9.77
CA LEU A 46 -16.15 16.75 -8.39
C LEU A 46 -15.59 15.61 -7.53
N LEU A 47 -14.86 15.95 -6.47
CA LEU A 47 -14.39 15.03 -5.43
C LEU A 47 -15.35 15.06 -4.24
N LEU A 48 -15.77 13.86 -3.81
CA LEU A 48 -16.64 13.66 -2.64
C LEU A 48 -15.94 12.76 -1.63
N ASP A 49 -15.71 13.26 -0.41
CA ASP A 49 -15.23 12.43 0.69
C ASP A 49 -15.64 13.04 2.05
N ARG A 50 -15.89 12.17 3.03
CA ARG A 50 -16.11 12.58 4.42
C ARG A 50 -14.84 13.11 5.09
N LYS A 51 -13.66 12.79 4.57
CA LYS A 51 -12.36 13.18 5.15
C LYS A 51 -11.79 14.39 4.45
N THR A 52 -11.27 15.31 5.27
CA THR A 52 -10.37 16.41 4.87
C THR A 52 -8.90 16.05 5.07
N PHE A 53 -8.61 14.92 5.74
CA PHE A 53 -7.28 14.44 6.16
C PHE A 53 -6.56 15.35 7.15
N THR A 54 -7.24 16.38 7.67
CA THR A 54 -6.72 17.34 8.65
C THR A 54 -6.97 16.92 10.11
N GLN A 55 -7.46 15.71 10.35
CA GLN A 55 -7.73 15.19 11.70
C GLN A 55 -6.66 14.20 12.15
N PHE A 56 -6.36 14.22 13.45
CA PHE A 56 -5.44 13.26 14.05
C PHE A 56 -6.04 11.85 14.16
N GLY A 57 -5.18 10.84 14.02
CA GLY A 57 -5.55 9.44 14.17
C GLY A 57 -6.42 8.89 13.03
N PRO A 58 -7.14 7.77 13.26
CA PRO A 58 -7.84 7.03 12.21
C PRO A 58 -8.92 7.82 11.45
N ALA A 59 -9.45 8.89 12.05
CA ALA A 59 -10.47 9.73 11.41
C ALA A 59 -9.92 10.46 10.18
N GLY A 60 -8.71 11.02 10.27
CA GLY A 60 -8.02 11.67 9.17
C GLY A 60 -7.01 10.79 8.42
N CYS A 61 -6.76 9.56 8.88
CA CYS A 61 -5.78 8.66 8.27
C CYS A 61 -6.42 7.66 7.29
N ASN A 62 -5.71 7.29 6.23
CA ASN A 62 -6.09 6.21 5.31
C ASN A 62 -5.47 4.85 5.67
N LEU A 63 -5.09 4.65 6.93
CA LEU A 63 -4.75 3.35 7.54
C LEU A 63 -3.63 2.61 6.78
N CYS A 64 -2.56 3.33 6.46
CA CYS A 64 -1.39 2.81 5.75
C CYS A 64 -0.12 3.27 6.47
N ALA A 65 0.93 2.44 6.46
CA ALA A 65 2.25 2.79 6.98
C ALA A 65 2.85 4.06 6.34
N GLY A 66 2.41 4.41 5.13
CA GLY A 66 2.82 5.64 4.45
C GLY A 66 4.21 5.56 3.83
N VAL A 67 4.62 4.37 3.38
CA VAL A 67 5.86 4.17 2.62
C VAL A 67 5.59 4.47 1.14
N MET A 68 6.41 5.31 0.53
CA MET A 68 6.28 5.80 -0.85
C MET A 68 7.58 5.60 -1.61
N SER A 69 7.49 5.17 -2.88
CA SER A 69 8.64 5.04 -3.77
C SER A 69 8.98 6.38 -4.45
N ALA A 70 10.22 6.52 -4.92
CA ALA A 70 10.62 7.67 -5.74
C ALA A 70 9.79 7.81 -7.02
N ALA A 71 9.39 6.69 -7.63
CA ALA A 71 8.57 6.69 -8.83
C ALA A 71 7.25 7.44 -8.62
N LEU A 72 6.65 7.32 -7.43
CA LEU A 72 5.44 8.06 -7.08
C LEU A 72 5.67 9.57 -7.07
N ILE A 73 6.81 10.03 -6.55
CA ILE A 73 7.15 11.45 -6.53
C ILE A 73 7.29 11.97 -7.95
N HIS A 74 7.99 11.23 -8.82
CA HIS A 74 8.09 11.58 -10.24
C HIS A 74 6.74 11.59 -10.96
N ASP A 75 5.81 10.71 -10.58
CA ASP A 75 4.46 10.72 -11.12
C ASP A 75 3.71 12.02 -10.76
N LEU A 76 3.87 12.53 -9.54
CA LEU A 76 3.30 13.82 -9.13
C LEU A 76 3.99 15.00 -9.82
N GLU A 77 5.32 14.99 -9.93
CA GLU A 77 6.08 16.04 -10.59
C GLU A 77 5.64 16.22 -12.06
N ARG A 78 5.37 15.12 -12.77
CA ARG A 78 4.82 15.17 -14.14
C ARG A 78 3.43 15.80 -14.23
N LEU A 79 2.68 15.80 -13.13
CA LEU A 79 1.39 16.48 -13.01
C LEU A 79 1.52 17.92 -12.49
N GLY A 80 2.75 18.41 -12.28
CA GLY A 80 3.02 19.74 -11.73
C GLY A 80 2.86 19.83 -10.21
N VAL A 81 2.91 18.69 -9.50
CA VAL A 81 2.73 18.62 -8.04
C VAL A 81 4.05 18.25 -7.39
N ILE A 82 4.63 19.18 -6.62
CA ILE A 82 5.89 19.00 -5.91
C ILE A 82 5.61 18.83 -4.42
N ILE A 83 6.00 17.69 -3.84
CA ILE A 83 5.78 17.41 -2.42
C ILE A 83 6.68 18.31 -1.56
N PRO A 84 6.11 19.10 -0.63
CA PRO A 84 6.91 19.90 0.30
C PRO A 84 7.74 19.02 1.24
N PRO A 85 8.96 19.44 1.63
CA PRO A 85 9.81 18.66 2.53
C PRO A 85 9.16 18.27 3.86
N HIS A 86 8.34 19.14 4.46
CA HIS A 86 7.67 18.88 5.75
C HIS A 86 6.63 17.74 5.70
N VAL A 87 6.13 17.38 4.52
CA VAL A 87 5.22 16.23 4.33
C VAL A 87 5.99 14.91 4.43
N ILE A 88 7.26 14.92 4.03
CA ILE A 88 8.16 13.78 4.12
C ILE A 88 8.64 13.62 5.56
N GLN A 89 8.38 12.47 6.16
CA GLN A 89 8.81 12.18 7.53
C GLN A 89 10.25 11.69 7.56
N GLN A 90 10.61 10.76 6.68
CA GLN A 90 11.97 10.22 6.64
C GLN A 90 12.32 9.71 5.25
N LYS A 91 13.62 9.79 4.93
CA LYS A 91 14.21 9.06 3.80
C LYS A 91 14.71 7.71 4.30
N ILE A 92 14.28 6.64 3.64
CA ILE A 92 14.66 5.27 3.99
C ILE A 92 15.93 4.89 3.22
N LEU A 93 16.95 4.46 3.95
CA LEU A 93 18.29 4.11 3.47
C LEU A 93 18.47 2.60 3.28
N GLY A 94 17.58 1.79 3.83
CA GLY A 94 17.63 0.34 3.69
C GLY A 94 16.52 -0.36 4.46
N TYR A 95 16.55 -1.68 4.42
CA TYR A 95 15.70 -2.55 5.21
C TYR A 95 16.56 -3.48 6.03
N GLU A 96 16.07 -3.96 7.17
CA GLU A 96 16.67 -5.07 7.89
C GLU A 96 15.63 -6.17 8.03
N LEU A 97 15.95 -7.38 7.58
CA LEU A 97 15.11 -8.55 7.76
C LEU A 97 15.48 -9.25 9.07
N GLU A 98 14.54 -9.29 10.00
CA GLU A 98 14.61 -9.99 11.27
C GLU A 98 13.92 -11.35 11.19
N THR A 99 14.64 -12.41 11.53
CA THR A 99 14.13 -13.77 11.59
C THR A 99 14.44 -14.42 12.93
N ARG A 100 13.86 -15.58 13.21
CA ARG A 100 14.19 -16.39 14.38
C ARG A 100 15.65 -16.90 14.43
N GLY A 101 16.38 -16.85 13.31
CA GLY A 101 17.79 -17.27 13.20
C GLY A 101 18.79 -16.11 13.18
N GLY A 102 18.33 -14.87 13.26
CA GLY A 102 19.16 -13.66 13.15
C GLY A 102 18.66 -12.70 12.07
N SER A 103 19.41 -11.62 11.85
CA SER A 103 19.06 -10.56 10.92
C SER A 103 19.94 -10.50 9.68
N ILE A 104 19.43 -9.84 8.64
CA ILE A 104 20.13 -9.49 7.39
C ILE A 104 19.86 -8.03 7.06
N LEU A 105 20.92 -7.25 6.88
CA LEU A 105 20.81 -5.88 6.36
C LEU A 105 20.65 -5.89 4.83
N LEU A 106 19.67 -5.14 4.34
CA LEU A 106 19.35 -4.96 2.93
C LEU A 106 19.62 -3.50 2.55
N PRO A 107 20.82 -3.18 2.05
CA PRO A 107 21.12 -1.83 1.61
C PRO A 107 20.24 -1.47 0.40
N ARG A 108 19.86 -0.20 0.33
CA ARG A 108 19.11 0.34 -0.80
C ARG A 108 19.90 0.20 -2.12
N PRO A 109 19.29 -0.36 -3.19
CA PRO A 109 19.90 -0.38 -4.51
C PRO A 109 20.20 1.03 -5.03
N PRO A 110 21.24 1.22 -5.85
CA PRO A 110 21.50 2.51 -6.50
C PRO A 110 20.26 3.03 -7.25
N GLY A 111 19.94 4.32 -7.11
CA GLY A 111 18.83 4.98 -7.79
C GLY A 111 17.43 4.74 -7.18
N SER A 112 17.23 3.73 -6.34
CA SER A 112 15.98 3.59 -5.57
C SER A 112 15.98 4.60 -4.43
N VAL A 113 14.90 5.35 -4.21
CA VAL A 113 14.71 6.15 -2.98
C VAL A 113 13.33 5.84 -2.43
N ILE A 114 13.24 5.65 -1.11
CA ILE A 114 11.99 5.38 -0.42
C ILE A 114 11.80 6.47 0.63
N TYR A 115 10.57 6.92 0.77
CA TYR A 115 10.17 7.95 1.71
C TYR A 115 9.04 7.45 2.60
N THR A 116 8.97 7.98 3.81
CA THR A 116 7.81 7.79 4.69
C THR A 116 7.03 9.10 4.79
N ALA A 117 5.72 9.00 4.91
CA ALA A 117 4.81 10.12 5.10
C ALA A 117 3.71 9.77 6.09
N TYR A 118 3.09 10.80 6.68
CA TYR A 118 1.79 10.60 7.30
C TYR A 118 0.70 10.64 6.25
N ARG A 119 -0.25 9.70 6.36
CA ARG A 119 -1.45 9.69 5.50
C ARG A 119 -2.36 10.86 5.89
N GLY A 120 -2.74 10.96 7.17
CA GLY A 120 -3.39 12.14 7.78
C GLY A 120 -2.35 13.08 8.42
N ILE A 121 -2.75 13.97 9.35
CA ILE A 121 -1.78 14.87 10.04
C ILE A 121 -0.81 14.10 10.95
N GLY A 122 -1.24 12.97 11.50
CA GLY A 122 -0.41 12.16 12.39
C GLY A 122 -1.24 11.26 13.30
N PRO A 123 -0.60 10.50 14.20
CA PRO A 123 -1.30 9.70 15.19
C PRO A 123 -2.09 10.57 16.18
N ARG A 124 -3.12 9.98 16.80
CA ARG A 124 -3.90 10.66 17.84
C ARG A 124 -3.00 10.94 19.06
N GLY A 125 -3.19 12.10 19.69
CA GLY A 125 -2.42 12.51 20.88
C GLY A 125 -1.13 13.27 20.58
N LEU A 126 -0.83 13.58 19.32
CA LEU A 126 0.28 14.47 18.94
C LEU A 126 -0.23 15.82 18.45
N HIS A 127 0.65 16.81 18.51
CA HIS A 127 0.46 18.15 17.95
C HIS A 127 1.66 18.49 17.06
N TYR A 128 1.38 19.14 15.92
CA TYR A 128 2.38 19.64 14.99
C TYR A 128 2.00 21.07 14.61
N ASP A 129 3.00 21.94 14.50
CA ASP A 129 2.80 23.35 14.15
C ASP A 129 2.57 23.56 12.64
N GLU A 130 2.99 22.58 11.83
CA GLU A 130 2.86 22.58 10.37
C GLU A 130 2.03 21.40 9.87
N GLU A 131 1.37 21.56 8.73
CA GLU A 131 0.54 20.53 8.13
C GLU A 131 1.38 19.44 7.43
N ARG A 132 1.41 18.23 7.99
CA ARG A 132 2.30 17.14 7.55
C ARG A 132 1.59 16.03 6.77
N SER A 133 0.30 16.22 6.45
CA SER A 133 -0.51 15.19 5.80
C SER A 133 -0.24 15.11 4.31
N PHE A 134 0.18 13.92 3.86
CA PHE A 134 0.32 13.62 2.44
C PHE A 134 -1.02 13.60 1.73
N ASP A 135 -2.07 13.00 2.32
CA ASP A 135 -3.36 12.92 1.65
C ASP A 135 -4.08 14.29 1.61
N ALA A 136 -3.91 15.14 2.63
CA ALA A 136 -4.42 16.51 2.60
C ALA A 136 -3.68 17.35 1.54
N PHE A 137 -2.36 17.18 1.43
CA PHE A 137 -1.56 17.82 0.36
C PHE A 137 -2.04 17.41 -1.03
N LEU A 138 -2.29 16.11 -1.27
CA LEU A 138 -2.84 15.64 -2.55
C LEU A 138 -4.22 16.23 -2.84
N LEU A 139 -5.10 16.29 -1.83
CA LEU A 139 -6.42 16.88 -1.96
C LEU A 139 -6.34 18.36 -2.33
N ARG A 140 -5.55 19.16 -1.62
CA ARG A 140 -5.33 20.57 -1.96
C ARG A 140 -4.74 20.76 -3.35
N SER A 141 -3.81 19.88 -3.74
CA SER A 141 -3.23 19.91 -5.09
C SER A 141 -4.28 19.68 -6.17
N ALA A 142 -5.21 18.74 -5.96
CA ALA A 142 -6.33 18.51 -6.88
C ALA A 142 -7.28 19.72 -6.94
N ILE A 143 -7.60 20.33 -5.79
CA ILE A 143 -8.43 21.54 -5.73
C ILE A 143 -7.74 22.70 -6.47
N HIS A 144 -6.46 22.93 -6.22
CA HIS A 144 -5.67 23.96 -6.90
C HIS A 144 -5.59 23.74 -8.41
N ALA A 145 -5.58 22.48 -8.85
CA ALA A 145 -5.63 22.12 -10.27
C ALA A 145 -6.99 22.33 -10.94
N GLY A 146 -8.04 22.65 -10.18
CA GLY A 146 -9.40 22.95 -10.66
C GLY A 146 -10.48 21.93 -10.28
N ALA A 147 -10.21 20.97 -9.40
CA ALA A 147 -11.26 20.06 -8.92
C ALA A 147 -12.16 20.78 -7.90
N GLU A 148 -13.48 20.60 -8.05
CA GLU A 148 -14.42 20.92 -6.96
C GLU A 148 -14.29 19.84 -5.88
N TYR A 149 -14.22 20.23 -4.61
CA TYR A 149 -14.26 19.29 -3.48
C TYR A 149 -15.45 19.61 -2.59
N ARG A 150 -16.20 18.57 -2.23
CA ARG A 150 -17.27 18.63 -1.23
C ARG A 150 -16.98 17.64 -0.12
N ASN A 151 -16.92 18.15 1.11
CA ASN A 151 -16.77 17.33 2.31
C ASN A 151 -18.11 16.64 2.66
N SER A 152 -18.53 15.68 1.84
CA SER A 152 -19.78 14.95 2.02
C SER A 152 -19.57 13.44 1.91
N LEU A 153 -20.29 12.69 2.75
CA LEU A 153 -20.30 11.24 2.73
C LEU A 153 -21.32 10.76 1.70
N VAL A 154 -20.85 10.11 0.64
CA VAL A 154 -21.76 9.45 -0.30
C VAL A 154 -22.42 8.24 0.37
N ALA A 155 -23.74 8.28 0.45
CA ALA A 155 -24.55 7.20 0.96
C ALA A 155 -24.89 6.19 -0.14
N ASP A 156 -25.25 6.65 -1.34
CA ASP A 156 -25.71 5.75 -2.40
C ASP A 156 -25.36 6.30 -3.78
N VAL A 157 -25.29 5.39 -4.76
CA VAL A 157 -25.14 5.73 -6.17
C VAL A 157 -26.24 5.00 -6.90
N ARG A 158 -27.01 5.70 -7.73
CA ARG A 158 -28.12 5.15 -8.49
C ARG A 158 -27.93 5.45 -9.96
N ARG A 159 -28.16 4.47 -10.81
CA ARG A 159 -28.18 4.66 -12.27
C ARG A 159 -29.55 5.20 -12.67
N HIS A 160 -29.60 6.08 -13.65
CA HIS A 160 -30.88 6.49 -14.23
C HIS A 160 -31.57 5.34 -14.96
N GLU A 161 -32.88 5.24 -14.80
CA GLU A 161 -33.70 4.32 -15.58
C GLU A 161 -33.85 4.86 -17.00
N GLY A 162 -33.48 4.05 -18.01
CA GLY A 162 -33.63 4.42 -19.42
C GLY A 162 -32.70 5.53 -19.95
N ALA A 163 -31.83 6.11 -19.12
CA ALA A 163 -30.90 7.18 -19.52
C ALA A 163 -29.45 6.93 -19.08
N ALA A 164 -28.51 7.67 -19.69
CA ALA A 164 -27.11 7.70 -19.27
C ALA A 164 -26.93 8.54 -17.97
N GLY A 165 -25.83 8.31 -17.27
CA GLY A 165 -25.50 9.02 -16.04
C GLY A 165 -26.00 8.38 -14.74
N PHE A 166 -25.70 9.06 -13.64
CA PHE A 166 -25.92 8.59 -12.28
C PHE A 166 -26.40 9.72 -11.38
N ARG A 167 -27.25 9.36 -10.43
CA ARG A 167 -27.56 10.17 -9.26
C ARG A 167 -26.72 9.71 -8.07
N ILE A 168 -25.94 10.61 -7.50
CA ILE A 168 -25.22 10.39 -6.25
C ILE A 168 -26.07 10.93 -5.11
N VAL A 169 -26.30 10.11 -4.08
CA VAL A 169 -27.04 10.50 -2.87
C VAL A 169 -26.04 10.63 -1.72
N CYS A 170 -26.01 11.80 -1.12
CA CYS A 170 -25.16 12.12 0.02
C CYS A 170 -25.89 11.87 1.35
N ALA A 171 -25.15 11.66 2.43
CA ALA A 171 -25.69 11.33 3.74
C ALA A 171 -26.40 12.50 4.43
N ASP A 172 -26.13 13.73 3.98
CA ASP A 172 -26.79 14.97 4.37
C ASP A 172 -28.15 15.17 3.68
N GLY A 173 -28.54 14.28 2.75
CA GLY A 173 -29.79 14.34 2.00
C GLY A 173 -29.67 14.98 0.62
N ASP A 174 -28.52 15.58 0.29
CA ASP A 174 -28.28 16.17 -1.01
C ASP A 174 -28.12 15.11 -2.10
N SER A 175 -28.48 15.48 -3.33
CA SER A 175 -28.28 14.63 -4.49
C SER A 175 -27.67 15.38 -5.67
N LEU A 176 -26.86 14.66 -6.46
CA LEU A 176 -26.06 15.24 -7.53
C LEU A 176 -26.18 14.38 -8.79
N GLU A 177 -26.41 15.04 -9.92
CA GLU A 177 -26.48 14.41 -11.23
C GLU A 177 -25.14 14.51 -11.94
N VAL A 178 -24.64 13.37 -12.43
CA VAL A 178 -23.32 13.24 -13.07
C VAL A 178 -23.35 12.26 -14.25
N ASP A 179 -22.43 12.46 -15.19
CA ASP A 179 -22.29 11.60 -16.37
C ASP A 179 -21.47 10.34 -16.05
N VAL A 180 -20.40 10.51 -15.27
CA VAL A 180 -19.45 9.44 -14.92
C VAL A 180 -19.14 9.41 -13.44
N VAL A 181 -19.05 8.20 -12.91
CA VAL A 181 -18.62 7.92 -11.54
C VAL A 181 -17.28 7.18 -11.53
N ILE A 182 -16.32 7.72 -10.80
CA ILE A 182 -15.10 7.03 -10.38
C ILE A 182 -15.25 6.61 -8.91
N GLY A 183 -15.37 5.31 -8.67
CA GLY A 183 -15.35 4.72 -7.33
C GLY A 183 -13.92 4.61 -6.79
N ALA A 184 -13.50 5.57 -5.98
CA ALA A 184 -12.19 5.63 -5.32
C ALA A 184 -12.27 5.50 -3.79
N PHE A 185 -13.33 4.85 -3.29
CA PHE A 185 -13.70 4.80 -1.87
C PHE A 185 -12.87 3.83 -1.01
N GLY A 186 -12.00 3.03 -1.64
CA GLY A 186 -11.13 2.06 -0.96
C GLY A 186 -11.87 0.86 -0.36
N ILE A 187 -11.13 -0.22 -0.08
CA ILE A 187 -11.72 -1.50 0.37
C ILE A 187 -12.37 -1.44 1.77
N ASN A 188 -12.02 -0.44 2.57
CA ASN A 188 -12.54 -0.27 3.93
C ASN A 188 -13.88 0.45 3.99
N SER A 189 -14.38 0.99 2.86
CA SER A 189 -15.67 1.68 2.80
C SER A 189 -16.84 0.69 2.68
N THR A 190 -17.96 1.03 3.33
CA THR A 190 -19.24 0.31 3.19
C THR A 190 -19.89 0.56 1.83
N LEU A 191 -19.52 1.64 1.14
CA LEU A 191 -20.08 2.02 -0.16
C LEU A 191 -19.82 0.94 -1.22
N GLY A 192 -18.69 0.22 -1.15
CA GLY A 192 -18.39 -0.88 -2.06
C GLY A 192 -19.43 -2.00 -2.04
N GLN A 193 -20.07 -2.24 -0.89
CA GLN A 193 -21.18 -3.20 -0.79
C GLN A 193 -22.45 -2.65 -1.45
N ARG A 194 -22.74 -1.37 -1.27
CA ARG A 194 -23.91 -0.72 -1.90
C ARG A 194 -23.78 -0.68 -3.42
N LEU A 195 -22.58 -0.40 -3.94
CA LEU A 195 -22.32 -0.47 -5.39
C LEU A 195 -22.59 -1.86 -6.00
N THR A 196 -22.56 -2.95 -5.23
CA THR A 196 -22.91 -4.27 -5.78
C THR A 196 -24.39 -4.37 -6.16
N SER A 197 -25.24 -3.54 -5.56
CA SER A 197 -26.68 -3.49 -5.84
C SER A 197 -27.03 -2.64 -7.07
N LEU A 198 -26.06 -1.99 -7.72
CA LEU A 198 -26.26 -1.21 -8.95
C LEU A 198 -26.64 -2.06 -10.18
N GLY A 199 -26.62 -3.38 -10.08
CA GLY A 199 -26.86 -4.27 -11.23
C GLY A 199 -25.70 -4.33 -12.25
N THR A 200 -24.55 -3.70 -11.96
CA THR A 200 -23.35 -3.73 -12.82
C THR A 200 -22.58 -5.05 -12.74
N GLY A 201 -22.91 -5.90 -11.76
CA GLY A 201 -22.18 -7.13 -11.45
C GLY A 201 -20.86 -6.88 -10.72
N TYR A 202 -20.60 -5.65 -10.25
CA TYR A 202 -19.43 -5.31 -9.45
C TYR A 202 -19.38 -6.15 -8.16
N ARG A 203 -18.20 -6.69 -7.82
CA ARG A 203 -17.94 -7.31 -6.51
C ARG A 203 -16.56 -6.92 -6.00
N LEU A 204 -16.51 -6.54 -4.73
CA LEU A 204 -15.29 -6.18 -4.01
C LEU A 204 -14.22 -7.28 -4.07
N PRO A 205 -12.93 -6.91 -4.06
CA PRO A 205 -11.84 -7.87 -3.93
C PRO A 205 -11.88 -8.57 -2.56
N ARG A 206 -11.36 -9.80 -2.50
CA ARG A 206 -11.08 -10.46 -1.22
C ARG A 206 -9.96 -9.71 -0.52
N ALA A 207 -10.01 -9.70 0.82
CA ALA A 207 -9.03 -9.01 1.65
C ALA A 207 -8.38 -9.93 2.67
N VAL A 208 -7.21 -9.52 3.16
CA VAL A 208 -6.67 -9.94 4.46
C VAL A 208 -6.67 -8.73 5.40
N PHE A 209 -6.32 -8.95 6.67
CA PHE A 209 -6.25 -7.88 7.64
C PHE A 209 -4.79 -7.49 7.90
N ALA A 210 -4.59 -6.23 8.25
CA ALA A 210 -3.41 -5.78 8.95
C ALA A 210 -3.82 -5.18 10.29
N CYS A 211 -2.91 -5.16 11.25
CA CYS A 211 -2.98 -4.33 12.43
C CYS A 211 -1.87 -3.29 12.33
N GLN A 212 -2.22 -2.02 12.41
CA GLN A 212 -1.26 -0.93 12.46
C GLN A 212 -1.31 -0.26 13.82
N ALA A 213 -0.16 0.16 14.30
CA ALA A 213 -0.06 1.01 15.48
C ALA A 213 1.06 2.04 15.29
N GLU A 214 0.85 3.22 15.84
CA GLU A 214 1.84 4.28 15.85
C GLU A 214 2.40 4.36 17.28
N LEU A 215 3.66 3.97 17.44
CA LEU A 215 4.33 3.91 18.74
C LEU A 215 5.17 5.16 18.95
N PRO A 216 4.83 6.03 19.91
CA PRO A 216 5.61 7.23 20.17
C PRO A 216 7.00 6.84 20.66
N LEU A 217 8.02 7.44 20.05
CA LEU A 217 9.42 7.25 20.38
C LEU A 217 10.15 8.57 20.14
N ASP A 218 11.20 8.79 20.92
CA ASP A 218 12.04 9.97 20.79
C ASP A 218 12.73 10.02 19.42
N GLU A 219 12.81 11.22 18.84
CA GLU A 219 13.38 11.41 17.50
C GLU A 219 14.88 11.12 17.46
N ALA A 220 15.63 11.48 18.50
CA ALA A 220 17.06 11.17 18.58
C ALA A 220 17.26 9.66 18.67
N PHE A 221 16.46 8.96 19.49
CA PHE A 221 16.49 7.51 19.56
C PHE A 221 16.19 6.86 18.19
N ILE A 222 15.16 7.33 17.48
CA ILE A 222 14.82 6.77 16.16
C ILE A 222 15.97 6.98 15.18
N ASN A 223 16.54 8.18 15.13
CA ASN A 223 17.63 8.50 14.22
C ASN A 223 18.88 7.66 14.50
N GLU A 224 19.28 7.52 15.77
CA GLU A 224 20.45 6.75 16.19
C GLU A 224 20.26 5.24 15.98
N HIS A 225 19.11 4.70 16.39
CA HIS A 225 18.88 3.25 16.45
C HIS A 225 18.39 2.65 15.13
N TYR A 226 17.53 3.38 14.39
CA TYR A 226 17.00 2.87 13.13
C TYR A 226 17.85 3.25 11.93
N GLN A 227 18.60 4.37 11.99
CA GLN A 227 19.51 4.82 10.92
C GLN A 227 18.84 4.84 9.53
N GLY A 228 17.56 5.25 9.49
CA GLY A 228 16.76 5.26 8.26
C GLY A 228 16.41 3.87 7.71
N GLN A 229 16.39 2.82 8.52
CA GLN A 229 16.07 1.46 8.08
C GLN A 229 14.68 1.02 8.52
N ILE A 230 13.90 0.46 7.60
CA ILE A 230 12.66 -0.26 7.93
C ILE A 230 13.02 -1.67 8.39
N LYS A 231 12.58 -2.07 9.58
CA LYS A 231 12.78 -3.43 10.09
C LYS A 231 11.60 -4.31 9.65
N ILE A 232 11.85 -5.43 9.00
CA ILE A 232 10.85 -6.41 8.55
C ILE A 232 11.01 -7.68 9.36
N PHE A 233 9.91 -8.26 9.85
CA PHE A 233 9.93 -9.39 10.76
C PHE A 233 9.26 -10.61 10.13
N ASN A 234 10.05 -11.67 9.96
CA ASN A 234 9.63 -13.00 9.53
C ASN A 234 9.91 -14.02 10.65
N LEU A 235 9.19 -13.87 11.75
CA LEU A 235 9.40 -14.66 12.97
C LEU A 235 8.70 -16.03 12.95
N GLY A 236 7.85 -16.27 11.93
CA GLY A 236 7.04 -17.49 11.82
C GLY A 236 6.02 -17.63 12.96
N LEU A 237 5.54 -16.50 13.49
CA LEU A 237 4.50 -16.47 14.52
C LEU A 237 3.15 -16.95 13.94
N PRO A 238 2.30 -17.60 14.75
CA PRO A 238 0.96 -17.98 14.31
C PRO A 238 0.16 -16.78 13.80
N ARG A 239 -0.59 -16.96 12.70
CA ARG A 239 -1.49 -15.94 12.08
C ARG A 239 -0.81 -14.71 11.49
N ILE A 240 0.40 -14.36 11.93
CA ILE A 240 1.23 -13.28 11.39
C ILE A 240 2.05 -13.84 10.22
N ARG A 241 1.90 -13.22 9.05
CA ARG A 241 2.66 -13.54 7.85
C ARG A 241 4.01 -12.81 7.85
N PHE A 242 3.97 -11.52 8.08
CA PHE A 242 5.14 -10.70 8.38
C PHE A 242 4.68 -9.47 9.18
N ALA A 243 5.64 -8.78 9.79
CA ALA A 243 5.41 -7.48 10.37
C ALA A 243 6.51 -6.49 9.97
N SER A 244 6.31 -5.20 10.23
CA SER A 244 7.35 -4.20 10.04
C SER A 244 7.32 -3.12 11.12
N LEU A 245 8.50 -2.53 11.37
CA LEU A 245 8.70 -1.29 12.09
C LEU A 245 9.22 -0.26 11.07
N THR A 246 8.41 0.76 10.81
CA THR A 246 8.73 1.83 9.86
C THR A 246 9.08 3.08 10.64
N PRO A 247 10.35 3.51 10.64
CA PRO A 247 10.74 4.71 11.35
C PRO A 247 10.19 5.95 10.64
N LYS A 248 9.77 6.91 11.45
CA LYS A 248 9.36 8.25 11.08
C LYS A 248 9.95 9.19 12.15
N GLN A 249 9.61 10.47 12.13
CA GLN A 249 10.27 11.45 13.01
C GLN A 249 10.05 11.17 14.50
N ARG A 250 8.80 11.21 14.97
CA ARG A 250 8.46 11.16 16.42
C ARG A 250 7.78 9.86 16.87
N HIS A 251 7.83 8.84 16.03
CA HIS A 251 7.17 7.55 16.27
C HIS A 251 7.65 6.52 15.26
N VAL A 252 7.38 5.26 15.58
CA VAL A 252 7.58 4.12 14.69
C VAL A 252 6.22 3.52 14.36
N THR A 253 5.93 3.38 13.07
CA THR A 253 4.72 2.68 12.62
C THR A 253 4.97 1.19 12.62
N VAL A 254 4.19 0.46 13.42
CA VAL A 254 4.12 -0.99 13.41
C VAL A 254 3.07 -1.41 12.39
N SER A 255 3.38 -2.37 11.53
CA SER A 255 2.40 -3.01 10.65
C SER A 255 2.52 -4.52 10.76
N VAL A 256 1.51 -5.18 11.31
CA VAL A 256 1.40 -6.63 11.39
C VAL A 256 0.41 -7.11 10.33
N VAL A 257 0.83 -8.00 9.43
CA VAL A 257 0.00 -8.45 8.31
C VAL A 257 -0.27 -9.94 8.42
N GLY A 258 -1.51 -10.37 8.16
CA GLY A 258 -1.85 -11.77 8.10
C GLY A 258 -3.33 -12.03 7.78
N ARG A 259 -3.72 -13.29 7.63
CA ARG A 259 -5.05 -13.63 7.09
C ARG A 259 -6.20 -13.09 7.96
N ALA A 260 -6.02 -13.04 9.28
CA ALA A 260 -7.02 -12.58 10.24
C ALA A 260 -6.37 -12.02 11.52
N VAL A 261 -5.32 -11.23 11.38
CA VAL A 261 -4.61 -10.66 12.54
C VAL A 261 -5.52 -9.77 13.38
N THR A 262 -5.36 -9.81 14.69
CA THR A 262 -6.14 -9.03 15.68
C THR A 262 -5.21 -8.16 16.53
N ARG A 263 -5.80 -7.28 17.35
CA ARG A 263 -5.04 -6.48 18.34
C ARG A 263 -4.21 -7.37 19.28
N GLN A 264 -4.69 -8.57 19.63
CA GLN A 264 -3.91 -9.49 20.45
C GLN A 264 -2.64 -9.95 19.73
N ASP A 265 -2.73 -10.27 18.44
CA ASP A 265 -1.54 -10.66 17.66
C ASP A 265 -0.52 -9.50 17.57
N LEU A 266 -1.00 -8.25 17.49
CA LEU A 266 -0.14 -7.06 17.57
C LEU A 266 0.57 -6.96 18.92
N MET A 267 -0.14 -7.12 20.04
CA MET A 267 0.49 -7.06 21.37
C MET A 267 1.51 -8.19 21.55
N THR A 268 1.14 -9.41 21.16
CA THR A 268 2.04 -10.57 21.15
C THR A 268 3.31 -10.32 20.32
N PHE A 269 3.18 -9.64 19.17
CA PHE A 269 4.32 -9.26 18.36
C PHE A 269 5.22 -8.24 19.06
N LEU A 270 4.65 -7.22 19.71
CA LEU A 270 5.42 -6.19 20.43
C LEU A 270 6.16 -6.71 21.65
N GLU A 271 5.68 -7.78 22.27
CA GLU A 271 6.33 -8.46 23.41
C GLU A 271 7.44 -9.43 22.98
N HIS A 272 7.59 -9.69 21.67
CA HIS A 272 8.59 -10.64 21.20
C HIS A 272 10.01 -10.07 21.41
N PRO A 273 10.99 -10.84 21.95
CA PRO A 273 12.34 -10.34 22.24
C PRO A 273 13.07 -9.74 21.03
N ALA A 274 12.92 -10.38 19.85
CA ALA A 274 13.47 -9.86 18.60
C ALA A 274 12.86 -8.52 18.16
N VAL A 275 11.69 -8.15 18.69
CA VAL A 275 11.03 -6.87 18.44
C VAL A 275 11.42 -5.86 19.51
N LEU A 276 11.39 -6.24 20.79
CA LEU A 276 11.75 -5.40 21.93
C LEU A 276 13.17 -4.83 21.84
N LYS A 277 14.12 -5.56 21.23
CA LYS A 277 15.49 -5.06 21.02
C LYS A 277 15.57 -3.78 20.17
N HIS A 278 14.51 -3.45 19.43
CA HIS A 278 14.42 -2.23 18.62
C HIS A 278 13.80 -1.03 19.35
N PHE A 279 13.51 -1.19 20.64
CA PHE A 279 12.95 -0.15 21.50
C PHE A 279 13.95 0.17 22.63
N PRO A 280 13.78 1.30 23.33
CA PRO A 280 14.61 1.63 24.49
C PRO A 280 14.63 0.52 25.55
N ALA A 281 15.72 0.43 26.32
CA ALA A 281 15.81 -0.53 27.41
C ALA A 281 14.65 -0.35 28.41
N GLY A 282 13.98 -1.43 28.77
CA GLY A 282 12.81 -1.40 29.66
C GLY A 282 11.53 -0.85 29.01
N TRP A 283 11.52 -0.61 27.70
CA TRP A 283 10.33 -0.14 26.99
C TRP A 283 9.16 -1.11 27.17
N ARG A 284 7.98 -0.52 27.38
CA ARG A 284 6.69 -1.22 27.40
C ARG A 284 5.75 -0.49 26.48
N CYS A 285 4.89 -1.24 25.78
CA CYS A 285 3.83 -0.63 25.00
C CYS A 285 2.95 0.24 25.92
N PRO A 286 2.69 1.51 25.58
CA PRO A 286 1.76 2.34 26.33
C PRO A 286 0.35 1.71 26.38
N ASP A 287 -0.39 1.98 27.46
CA ASP A 287 -1.77 1.51 27.65
C ASP A 287 -2.68 1.92 26.49
N TRP A 288 -2.41 3.10 25.93
CA TRP A 288 -3.10 3.65 24.79
C TRP A 288 -2.14 3.98 23.64
N VAL A 289 -2.42 3.44 22.47
CA VAL A 289 -1.71 3.74 21.21
C VAL A 289 -2.71 3.91 20.07
N CYS A 290 -2.41 4.85 19.17
CA CYS A 290 -3.17 5.01 17.94
C CYS A 290 -3.02 3.74 17.09
N SER A 291 -4.11 2.96 16.96
CA SER A 291 -4.10 1.68 16.24
C SER A 291 -5.35 1.48 15.39
N CYS A 292 -5.23 0.67 14.35
CA CYS A 292 -6.33 0.34 13.44
C CYS A 292 -6.13 -1.04 12.82
N GLN A 293 -7.21 -1.61 12.27
CA GLN A 293 -7.21 -2.93 11.65
C GLN A 293 -7.71 -2.88 10.19
N PRO A 294 -6.93 -2.28 9.25
CA PRO A 294 -7.37 -2.12 7.87
C PRO A 294 -7.42 -3.45 7.11
N LYS A 295 -8.32 -3.51 6.12
CA LYS A 295 -8.33 -4.52 5.08
C LYS A 295 -7.30 -4.19 4.00
N LEU A 296 -6.62 -5.22 3.50
CA LEU A 296 -5.70 -5.15 2.35
C LEU A 296 -6.22 -6.06 1.22
N PRO A 297 -6.45 -5.54 0.01
CA PRO A 297 -6.89 -6.37 -1.13
C PRO A 297 -5.85 -7.43 -1.50
N VAL A 298 -6.30 -8.66 -1.73
CA VAL A 298 -5.46 -9.80 -2.15
C VAL A 298 -5.93 -10.46 -3.45
N THR A 299 -7.00 -9.93 -4.03
CA THR A 299 -7.46 -10.22 -5.39
C THR A 299 -7.86 -8.92 -6.08
N ALA A 300 -8.22 -9.03 -7.35
CA ALA A 300 -8.90 -7.94 -8.04
C ALA A 300 -10.42 -7.99 -7.79
N ALA A 301 -11.11 -6.87 -8.02
CA ALA A 301 -12.57 -6.83 -8.08
C ALA A 301 -13.10 -7.58 -9.31
N ILE A 302 -14.36 -7.96 -9.26
CA ILE A 302 -15.09 -8.50 -10.40
C ILE A 302 -15.91 -7.36 -10.99
N HIS A 303 -15.91 -7.23 -12.32
CA HIS A 303 -16.60 -6.16 -13.07
C HIS A 303 -16.41 -4.75 -12.49
N PRO A 304 -15.16 -4.23 -12.38
CA PRO A 304 -14.90 -2.88 -11.89
C PRO A 304 -15.28 -1.78 -12.89
N VAL A 305 -15.79 -2.14 -14.07
CA VAL A 305 -16.18 -1.20 -15.13
C VAL A 305 -17.59 -1.51 -15.64
N ALA A 306 -18.36 -0.46 -15.85
CA ALA A 306 -19.63 -0.46 -16.57
C ALA A 306 -19.75 0.85 -17.36
N GLU A 307 -20.83 1.01 -18.12
CA GLU A 307 -21.10 2.25 -18.85
C GLU A 307 -21.19 3.43 -17.86
N GLY A 308 -20.27 4.38 -17.97
CA GLY A 308 -20.14 5.55 -17.10
C GLY A 308 -19.62 5.27 -15.68
N LEU A 309 -19.14 4.05 -15.38
CA LEU A 309 -18.65 3.69 -14.04
C LEU A 309 -17.29 2.99 -14.12
N VAL A 310 -16.33 3.46 -13.32
CA VAL A 310 -15.06 2.77 -13.09
C VAL A 310 -14.69 2.78 -11.61
N VAL A 311 -14.26 1.65 -11.07
CA VAL A 311 -13.77 1.51 -9.69
C VAL A 311 -12.26 1.35 -9.71
N ILE A 312 -11.55 2.12 -8.89
CA ILE A 312 -10.07 2.22 -8.88
C ILE A 312 -9.45 2.01 -7.49
N GLY A 313 -8.12 1.93 -7.44
CA GLY A 313 -7.35 1.74 -6.20
C GLY A 313 -7.70 0.43 -5.49
N ASP A 314 -7.64 0.44 -4.16
CA ASP A 314 -7.90 -0.75 -3.33
C ASP A 314 -9.33 -1.32 -3.49
N ALA A 315 -10.27 -0.54 -4.03
CA ALA A 315 -11.61 -1.01 -4.34
C ALA A 315 -11.68 -1.86 -5.63
N ASP A 316 -10.66 -1.83 -6.50
CA ASP A 316 -10.49 -2.77 -7.62
C ASP A 316 -9.28 -3.68 -7.43
N ILE A 317 -8.08 -3.16 -7.64
CA ILE A 317 -6.87 -3.97 -7.72
C ILE A 317 -5.66 -3.19 -7.22
N SER A 318 -4.91 -3.84 -6.33
CA SER A 318 -3.63 -3.36 -5.86
C SER A 318 -2.58 -4.46 -5.94
N ARG A 319 -1.30 -4.07 -5.95
CA ARG A 319 -0.20 -5.02 -5.86
C ARG A 319 -0.31 -5.79 -4.55
N TYR A 320 -0.12 -7.11 -4.64
CA TYR A 320 -0.37 -8.02 -3.54
C TYR A 320 0.46 -7.64 -2.30
N LEU A 321 -0.16 -7.27 -1.16
CA LEU A 321 0.49 -6.99 0.14
C LEU A 321 1.58 -5.89 0.18
N LYS A 322 1.79 -5.12 -0.89
CA LYS A 322 2.71 -3.98 -0.92
C LYS A 322 2.27 -2.95 -1.95
N ASP A 323 2.86 -1.76 -1.92
CA ASP A 323 2.70 -0.73 -2.97
C ASP A 323 1.23 -0.36 -3.28
N GLY A 324 0.41 -0.21 -2.24
CA GLY A 324 -0.99 0.19 -2.40
C GLY A 324 -1.12 1.60 -3.00
N ILE A 325 -0.25 2.53 -2.60
CA ILE A 325 -0.27 3.92 -3.10
C ILE A 325 0.17 3.95 -4.58
N GLY A 326 1.26 3.27 -4.97
CA GLY A 326 1.66 3.18 -6.37
C GLY A 326 0.60 2.50 -7.25
N SER A 327 -0.08 1.49 -6.72
CA SER A 327 -1.21 0.85 -7.42
C SER A 327 -2.41 1.79 -7.61
N ALA A 328 -2.71 2.61 -6.59
CA ALA A 328 -3.73 3.64 -6.67
C ALA A 328 -3.41 4.69 -7.73
N PHE A 329 -2.15 5.15 -7.80
CA PHE A 329 -1.69 6.10 -8.80
C PHE A 329 -1.81 5.53 -10.23
N PHE A 330 -1.35 4.29 -10.42
CA PHE A 330 -1.44 3.62 -11.71
C PHE A 330 -2.90 3.50 -12.17
N THR A 331 -3.78 2.95 -11.32
CA THR A 331 -5.19 2.76 -11.66
C THR A 331 -5.91 4.09 -11.91
N ALA A 332 -5.60 5.12 -11.13
CA ALA A 332 -6.12 6.48 -11.32
C ALA A 332 -5.74 7.08 -12.68
N ALA A 333 -4.46 6.98 -13.07
CA ALA A 333 -3.99 7.48 -14.36
C ALA A 333 -4.68 6.76 -15.54
N GLN A 334 -4.78 5.43 -15.48
CA GLN A 334 -5.44 4.64 -16.53
C GLN A 334 -6.96 4.94 -16.62
N ALA A 335 -7.63 5.16 -15.49
CA ALA A 335 -9.04 5.52 -15.48
C ALA A 335 -9.28 6.91 -16.06
N ALA A 336 -8.45 7.89 -15.68
CA ALA A 336 -8.51 9.24 -16.22
C ALA A 336 -8.33 9.24 -17.75
N GLN A 337 -7.32 8.50 -18.24
CA GLN A 337 -7.09 8.35 -19.68
C GLN A 337 -8.31 7.71 -20.39
N ALA A 338 -8.84 6.61 -19.86
CA ALA A 338 -9.98 5.92 -20.45
C ALA A 338 -11.25 6.81 -20.51
N ILE A 339 -11.47 7.63 -19.48
CA ILE A 339 -12.59 8.58 -19.44
C ILE A 339 -12.42 9.68 -20.48
N LEU A 340 -11.21 10.23 -20.63
CA LEU A 340 -10.95 11.26 -21.65
C LEU A 340 -11.08 10.71 -23.07
N GLU A 341 -10.65 9.47 -23.32
CA GLU A 341 -10.74 8.82 -24.63
C GLU A 341 -12.20 8.54 -25.04
N GLY A 342 -13.01 8.01 -24.13
CA GLY A 342 -14.34 7.48 -24.46
C GLY A 342 -15.52 8.14 -23.77
N ALA A 343 -15.32 9.25 -23.05
CA ALA A 343 -16.37 9.95 -22.28
C ALA A 343 -17.17 8.98 -21.37
N GLY A 344 -16.48 8.10 -20.64
CA GLY A 344 -17.12 7.10 -19.77
C GLY A 344 -17.67 5.86 -20.50
N GLY A 345 -17.51 5.79 -21.81
CA GLY A 345 -17.91 4.64 -22.63
C GLY A 345 -17.29 3.33 -22.15
N ARG A 346 -18.11 2.28 -22.03
CA ARG A 346 -17.66 0.97 -21.52
C ARG A 346 -16.51 0.37 -22.34
N GLU A 347 -16.48 0.60 -23.66
CA GLU A 347 -15.42 0.09 -24.55
C GLU A 347 -14.04 0.68 -24.17
N ALA A 348 -13.96 2.01 -23.98
CA ALA A 348 -12.74 2.70 -23.58
C ALA A 348 -12.31 2.31 -22.17
N LEU A 349 -13.24 2.27 -21.21
CA LEU A 349 -12.98 1.78 -19.86
C LEU A 349 -12.48 0.33 -19.86
N ARG A 350 -13.00 -0.53 -20.75
CA ARG A 350 -12.54 -1.91 -20.88
C ARG A 350 -11.14 -1.99 -21.48
N LYS A 351 -10.86 -1.24 -22.55
CA LYS A 351 -9.60 -1.28 -23.29
C LYS A 351 -8.46 -0.65 -22.50
N THR A 352 -8.64 0.58 -22.04
CA THR A 352 -7.58 1.42 -21.48
C THR A 352 -7.44 1.26 -19.98
N TYR A 353 -8.53 1.10 -19.23
CA TYR A 353 -8.44 0.82 -17.79
C TYR A 353 -8.35 -0.68 -17.48
N TYR A 354 -9.43 -1.44 -17.75
CA TYR A 354 -9.56 -2.81 -17.23
C TYR A 354 -8.48 -3.76 -17.76
N ARG A 355 -8.27 -3.82 -19.09
CA ARG A 355 -7.27 -4.73 -19.68
C ARG A 355 -5.85 -4.38 -19.25
N LEU A 356 -5.48 -3.09 -19.21
CA LEU A 356 -4.14 -2.67 -18.82
C LEU A 356 -3.88 -2.93 -17.34
N SER A 357 -4.82 -2.59 -16.45
CA SER A 357 -4.74 -2.92 -15.01
C SER A 357 -4.62 -4.43 -14.78
N ARG A 358 -5.42 -5.25 -15.49
CA ARG A 358 -5.30 -6.71 -15.40
C ARG A 358 -3.96 -7.21 -15.93
N ARG A 359 -3.45 -6.70 -17.04
CA ARG A 359 -2.12 -7.07 -17.58
C ARG A 359 -1.00 -6.68 -16.63
N HIS A 360 -1.10 -5.52 -16.00
CA HIS A 360 -0.08 -4.98 -15.09
C HIS A 360 0.02 -5.81 -13.81
N PHE A 361 -1.11 -6.13 -13.17
CA PHE A 361 -1.11 -6.73 -11.84
C PHE A 361 -1.40 -8.23 -11.79
N ARG A 362 -2.10 -8.84 -12.76
CA ARG A 362 -2.61 -10.22 -12.61
C ARG A 362 -1.51 -11.25 -12.39
N VAL A 363 -0.53 -11.27 -13.29
CA VAL A 363 0.60 -12.23 -13.20
C VAL A 363 1.48 -11.87 -12.02
N ASP A 364 1.77 -10.58 -11.82
CA ASP A 364 2.62 -10.13 -10.72
C ASP A 364 2.04 -10.47 -9.34
N ASN A 365 0.73 -10.31 -9.15
CA ASN A 365 0.04 -10.69 -7.94
C ASN A 365 -0.04 -12.20 -7.74
N TRP A 366 -0.13 -12.98 -8.81
CA TRP A 366 -0.04 -14.45 -8.71
C TRP A 366 1.35 -14.88 -8.24
N VAL A 367 2.40 -14.31 -8.82
CA VAL A 367 3.79 -14.53 -8.36
C VAL A 367 3.96 -14.08 -6.91
N GLY A 368 3.46 -12.90 -6.54
CA GLY A 368 3.52 -12.41 -5.16
C GLY A 368 2.85 -13.36 -4.17
N ARG A 369 1.66 -13.88 -4.50
CA ARG A 369 0.97 -14.89 -3.68
C ARG A 369 1.81 -16.15 -3.46
N PHE A 370 2.46 -16.62 -4.52
CA PHE A 370 3.36 -17.78 -4.45
C PHE A 370 4.58 -17.48 -3.57
N LEU A 371 5.27 -16.35 -3.79
CA LEU A 371 6.45 -15.95 -3.02
C LEU A 371 6.12 -15.80 -1.52
N PHE A 372 4.98 -15.19 -1.17
CA PHE A 372 4.57 -15.10 0.23
C PHE A 372 4.18 -16.45 0.85
N ALA A 373 3.65 -17.39 0.07
CA ALA A 373 3.42 -18.75 0.56
C ALA A 373 4.76 -19.47 0.85
N CYS A 374 5.77 -19.29 -0.01
CA CYS A 374 7.12 -19.78 0.26
C CYS A 374 7.74 -19.11 1.50
N ASN A 375 7.58 -17.80 1.66
CA ASN A 375 8.04 -17.07 2.85
C ASN A 375 7.37 -17.55 4.13
N ASP A 376 6.06 -17.82 4.10
CA ASP A 376 5.34 -18.40 5.23
C ASP A 376 5.92 -19.78 5.61
N LEU A 377 6.28 -20.60 4.63
CA LEU A 377 6.90 -21.90 4.85
C LEU A 377 8.31 -21.77 5.43
N VAL A 378 9.16 -20.95 4.80
CA VAL A 378 10.55 -20.71 5.23
C VAL A 378 10.56 -20.18 6.66
N SER A 379 9.80 -19.13 6.97
CA SER A 379 9.80 -18.50 8.30
C SER A 379 9.34 -19.42 9.43
N ARG A 380 8.56 -20.46 9.13
CA ARG A 380 8.09 -21.45 10.12
C ARG A 380 9.04 -22.61 10.32
N CYS A 381 9.91 -22.91 9.35
CA CYS A 381 10.84 -24.02 9.41
C CYS A 381 12.24 -23.54 9.84
N PRO A 382 12.71 -23.87 11.06
CA PRO A 382 14.00 -23.39 11.55
C PRO A 382 15.19 -23.73 10.64
N VAL A 383 15.20 -24.94 10.08
CA VAL A 383 16.20 -25.39 9.10
C VAL A 383 16.25 -24.49 7.87
N MET A 384 15.09 -24.18 7.28
CA MET A 384 15.02 -23.33 6.09
C MET A 384 15.40 -21.87 6.39
N VAL A 385 15.07 -21.36 7.59
CA VAL A 385 15.53 -20.03 8.02
C VAL A 385 17.06 -20.00 8.07
N VAL A 386 17.69 -20.97 8.73
CA VAL A 386 19.16 -21.02 8.84
C VAL A 386 19.79 -21.11 7.46
N ALA A 387 19.29 -21.99 6.59
CA ALA A 387 19.79 -22.12 5.23
C ALA A 387 19.67 -20.82 4.43
N PHE A 388 18.51 -20.16 4.51
CA PHE A 388 18.29 -18.87 3.84
C PHE A 388 19.26 -17.79 4.34
N LEU A 389 19.48 -17.72 5.66
CA LEU A 389 20.44 -16.78 6.25
C LEU A 389 21.88 -17.09 5.83
N ALA A 390 22.27 -18.35 5.77
CA ALA A 390 23.62 -18.78 5.37
C ALA A 390 23.93 -18.32 3.93
N VAL A 391 23.04 -18.58 2.98
CA VAL A 391 23.22 -18.15 1.59
C VAL A 391 23.25 -16.62 1.48
N ALA A 392 22.36 -15.92 2.19
CA ALA A 392 22.32 -14.46 2.15
C ALA A 392 23.60 -13.82 2.72
N ARG A 393 24.14 -14.36 3.83
CA ARG A 393 25.40 -13.89 4.42
C ARG A 393 26.58 -14.17 3.50
N TRP A 394 26.63 -15.37 2.92
CA TRP A 394 27.63 -15.71 1.93
C TRP A 394 27.64 -14.73 0.76
N GLU A 395 26.47 -14.38 0.20
CA GLU A 395 26.38 -13.36 -0.85
C GLU A 395 26.88 -11.99 -0.38
N GLN A 396 26.63 -11.61 0.87
CA GLN A 396 27.04 -10.32 1.42
C GLN A 396 28.55 -10.22 1.65
N GLU A 397 29.20 -11.33 1.97
CA GLU A 397 30.64 -11.43 2.16
C GLU A 397 31.39 -11.52 0.82
N HIS A 398 30.85 -12.24 -0.16
CA HIS A 398 31.60 -12.62 -1.37
C HIS A 398 31.19 -11.84 -2.63
N LEU A 399 30.00 -11.23 -2.66
CA LEU A 399 29.50 -10.52 -3.84
C LEU A 399 29.38 -9.02 -3.60
N PRO A 400 29.63 -8.18 -4.61
CA PRO A 400 29.43 -6.74 -4.49
C PRO A 400 27.93 -6.40 -4.38
N PRO A 401 27.55 -5.27 -3.72
CA PRO A 401 26.15 -4.94 -3.42
C PRO A 401 25.15 -5.05 -4.58
N GLY A 402 25.55 -4.70 -5.82
CA GLY A 402 24.69 -4.78 -7.01
C GLY A 402 24.57 -6.17 -7.65
N ARG A 403 25.25 -7.20 -7.11
CA ARG A 403 25.27 -8.57 -7.63
C ARG A 403 24.87 -9.59 -6.57
N ARG A 404 24.00 -9.21 -5.63
CA ARG A 404 23.48 -10.07 -4.55
C ARG A 404 22.04 -10.50 -4.85
N PRO A 405 21.81 -11.65 -5.51
CA PRO A 405 20.48 -12.11 -5.87
C PRO A 405 19.48 -12.19 -4.70
N LEU A 406 19.88 -12.66 -3.52
CA LEU A 406 18.96 -12.76 -2.39
C LEU A 406 18.62 -11.38 -1.82
N ASN A 407 19.55 -10.43 -1.85
CA ASN A 407 19.23 -9.03 -1.52
C ASN A 407 18.23 -8.44 -2.53
N GLU A 408 18.42 -8.69 -3.84
CA GLU A 408 17.49 -8.27 -4.89
C GLU A 408 16.10 -8.91 -4.70
N PHE A 409 16.05 -10.20 -4.35
CA PHE A 409 14.82 -10.92 -4.03
C PHE A 409 14.11 -10.28 -2.84
N LEU A 410 14.79 -10.10 -1.71
CA LEU A 410 14.19 -9.55 -0.49
C LEU A 410 13.73 -8.10 -0.68
N TRP A 411 14.55 -7.28 -1.35
CA TRP A 411 14.17 -5.92 -1.74
C TRP A 411 12.90 -5.94 -2.59
N GLY A 412 12.88 -6.75 -3.65
CA GLY A 412 11.72 -6.91 -4.52
C GLY A 412 10.51 -7.56 -3.84
N MET A 413 10.68 -8.24 -2.72
CA MET A 413 9.57 -8.83 -1.97
C MET A 413 8.85 -7.83 -1.08
N PHE A 414 9.59 -6.97 -0.37
CA PHE A 414 9.02 -6.09 0.66
C PHE A 414 8.90 -4.61 0.25
N THR A 415 9.63 -4.16 -0.78
CA THR A 415 9.58 -2.76 -1.23
C THR A 415 8.63 -2.57 -2.41
N GLY A 416 7.99 -1.40 -2.51
CA GLY A 416 7.09 -1.09 -3.63
C GLY A 416 7.77 -0.86 -4.98
N ASP A 417 9.09 -0.70 -4.97
CA ASP A 417 9.88 -0.22 -6.11
C ASP A 417 9.94 -1.18 -7.30
N ALA A 418 9.72 -2.48 -7.07
CA ALA A 418 9.84 -3.49 -8.11
C ALA A 418 8.64 -4.45 -8.16
N PRO A 419 8.29 -4.98 -9.35
CA PRO A 419 7.35 -6.08 -9.50
C PRO A 419 7.86 -7.38 -8.86
N TYR A 420 6.95 -8.24 -8.39
CA TYR A 420 7.27 -9.56 -7.83
C TYR A 420 7.98 -10.50 -8.80
N ARG A 421 7.69 -10.40 -10.10
CA ARG A 421 8.42 -11.17 -11.13
C ARG A 421 9.93 -10.90 -11.14
N THR A 422 10.38 -9.73 -10.67
CA THR A 422 11.81 -9.44 -10.54
C THR A 422 12.40 -10.18 -9.36
N ALA A 423 11.70 -10.18 -8.21
CA ALA A 423 12.10 -10.96 -7.05
C ALA A 423 12.17 -12.47 -7.37
N LEU A 424 11.16 -13.01 -8.07
CA LEU A 424 11.16 -14.42 -8.48
C LEU A 424 12.36 -14.75 -9.39
N ARG A 425 12.70 -13.89 -10.36
CA ARG A 425 13.88 -14.10 -11.22
C ARG A 425 15.19 -14.09 -10.44
N ALA A 426 15.29 -13.29 -9.39
CA ALA A 426 16.48 -13.22 -8.55
C ALA A 426 16.70 -14.53 -7.76
N VAL A 427 15.64 -15.07 -7.14
CA VAL A 427 15.74 -16.32 -6.35
C VAL A 427 15.87 -17.57 -7.21
N LEU A 428 15.38 -17.56 -8.46
CA LEU A 428 15.51 -18.67 -9.41
C LEU A 428 16.90 -18.78 -10.07
N ARG A 429 17.86 -17.92 -9.74
CA ARG A 429 19.23 -18.03 -10.28
C ARG A 429 19.85 -19.36 -9.81
N PRO A 430 20.51 -20.12 -10.70
CA PRO A 430 21.02 -21.46 -10.37
C PRO A 430 21.91 -21.50 -9.12
N GLY A 431 22.80 -20.52 -8.96
CA GLY A 431 23.67 -20.43 -7.77
C GLY A 431 22.89 -20.27 -6.46
N VAL A 432 21.79 -19.51 -6.48
CA VAL A 432 20.92 -19.32 -5.30
C VAL A 432 20.18 -20.62 -4.97
N LEU A 433 19.61 -21.28 -5.98
CA LEU A 433 18.87 -22.53 -5.78
C LEU A 433 19.78 -23.65 -5.28
N MET A 434 20.98 -23.80 -5.85
CA MET A 434 21.96 -24.79 -5.40
C MET A 434 22.46 -24.48 -3.99
N GLY A 435 22.74 -23.20 -3.69
CA GLY A 435 23.12 -22.77 -2.34
C GLY A 435 22.02 -23.07 -1.32
N LEU A 436 20.77 -22.71 -1.61
CA LEU A 436 19.63 -22.98 -0.73
C LEU A 436 19.41 -24.48 -0.52
N LEU A 437 19.56 -25.31 -1.57
CA LEU A 437 19.45 -26.76 -1.46
C LEU A 437 20.56 -27.33 -0.56
N TRP A 438 21.81 -26.96 -0.83
CA TRP A 438 22.97 -27.42 -0.05
C TRP A 438 22.86 -27.02 1.42
N GLU A 439 22.62 -25.74 1.70
CA GLU A 439 22.51 -25.23 3.07
C GLU A 439 21.29 -25.82 3.80
N THR A 440 20.20 -26.13 3.09
CA THR A 440 19.05 -26.83 3.68
C THR A 440 19.41 -28.26 4.05
N LEU A 441 20.16 -28.99 3.21
CA LEU A 441 20.63 -30.34 3.54
C LEU A 441 21.59 -30.31 4.74
N ALA A 442 22.57 -29.40 4.73
CA ALA A 442 23.53 -29.24 5.82
C ALA A 442 22.83 -28.89 7.14
N ALA A 443 21.90 -27.92 7.13
CA ALA A 443 21.11 -27.55 8.31
C ALA A 443 20.17 -28.68 8.78
N SER A 444 19.67 -29.52 7.87
CA SER A 444 18.85 -30.69 8.23
C SER A 444 19.68 -31.74 8.98
N PHE A 445 20.91 -32.02 8.53
CA PHE A 445 21.82 -32.92 9.25
C PHE A 445 22.19 -32.36 10.64
N ALA A 446 22.50 -31.07 10.73
CA ALA A 446 22.77 -30.41 12.02
C ALA A 446 21.55 -30.46 12.96
N TRP A 447 20.34 -30.30 12.44
CA TRP A 447 19.09 -30.45 13.20
C TRP A 447 18.91 -31.87 13.75
N LEU A 448 19.12 -32.89 12.91
CA LEU A 448 19.01 -34.30 13.32
C LEU A 448 20.03 -34.68 14.40
N ARG A 449 21.20 -34.04 14.41
CA ARG A 449 22.23 -34.20 15.46
C ARG A 449 21.97 -33.37 16.72
N GLY A 450 20.92 -32.55 16.76
CA GLY A 450 20.62 -31.67 17.89
C GLY A 450 21.55 -30.45 18.03
N GLU A 451 22.35 -30.17 17.01
CA GLU A 451 23.35 -29.09 17.00
C GLU A 451 22.73 -27.74 16.61
N LEU A 452 21.56 -27.75 15.97
CA LEU A 452 20.89 -26.53 15.49
C LEU A 452 20.14 -25.83 16.63
N LYS A 453 20.80 -24.85 17.26
CA LYS A 453 20.14 -23.94 18.20
C LYS A 453 19.32 -22.92 17.43
N THR A 454 18.00 -22.98 17.56
CA THR A 454 17.10 -21.92 17.07
C THR A 454 16.35 -21.29 18.23
N GLY A 455 16.10 -19.99 18.17
CA GLY A 455 15.34 -19.30 19.21
C GLY A 455 13.95 -19.92 19.33
N SER A 456 13.68 -20.61 20.44
CA SER A 456 12.32 -21.03 20.78
C SER A 456 11.67 -19.93 21.59
N TRP A 457 10.70 -19.25 20.99
CA TRP A 457 9.89 -18.29 21.71
C TRP A 457 8.61 -18.98 22.17
N LYS A 458 8.42 -19.04 23.49
CA LYS A 458 7.15 -19.42 24.13
C LYS A 458 6.66 -18.18 24.86
N LEU A 459 5.39 -17.83 24.66
CA LEU A 459 4.73 -16.85 25.50
C LEU A 459 4.68 -17.46 26.91
N GLU A 460 5.55 -17.03 27.81
CA GLU A 460 5.35 -17.35 29.23
C GLU A 460 3.99 -16.78 29.59
N ALA A 461 3.11 -17.60 30.19
CA ALA A 461 1.84 -17.14 30.72
C ALA A 461 2.14 -16.23 31.93
N GLY A 462 2.60 -15.01 31.66
CA GLY A 462 2.96 -14.01 32.64
C GLY A 462 1.69 -13.47 33.29
N ASN A 463 1.51 -13.82 34.56
CA ASN A 463 0.61 -13.24 35.55
C ASN A 463 -0.18 -12.01 35.09
N ARG A 464 -1.46 -12.23 34.76
CA ARG A 464 -2.48 -11.22 35.00
C ARG A 464 -2.57 -11.02 36.51
N LYS A 465 -1.95 -9.96 37.02
CA LYS A 465 -2.43 -9.29 38.23
C LYS A 465 -2.86 -7.90 37.84
#